data_AF-A0A922ZU98-F1
#
_entry.id   AF-A0A922ZU98-F1
#
_cell.length_a   1.000
_cell.length_b   1.000
_cell.length_c   1.000
_cell.angle_alpha   90.00
_cell.angle_beta   90.00
_cell.angle_gamma   90.00
#
_symmetry.space_group_name_H-M   'P 1'
#
loop_
_entity.id
_entity.type
_entity.pdbx_description
1 polymer ?
#
loop_
_entity_poly.entity_id
_entity_poly.type
_entity_poly.pdbx_seq_one_letter_code
_entity_poly.pdbx_strand_id
1 'polypeptide(L)'
;MTLYALHHDWIDGHVAQAPVGIWNEDGESYYPPFTVHLQHRGYRAGSRPPERSWAGHLEYLTDSSSAYNANWSIVDSELTMPEILITLQERFFAVEHPEPTLSGRADGLPGHKQDSEGREEDSDLPKEDSVGRKEDSGEDEGKTSAFTPAHRYVIAQSWWVASELARRHPDLVIHEMHPGGGMYDCLALLSPGDLKPFVQLNRVGTIHVMSTPEYRTTWAEALEAASPHAVVKEIEQVADLKMPAKAPASTPRTLAYRFIAATLNATLNDRYRWDARNEFFDSSEDNPTVLNGYLAGFPEVRRSLPATPQMGLWHEPESHYWALLRNDSPVAIVSIEGVVYRPDRQIDLTTEYRRHDSRMQPVVASALADVLP
;
A
#
# COMPACT_ATOMS: atom_id res chain seq x y z
N MET A 1 33.84 -20.94 8.59
CA MET A 1 32.61 -20.61 7.87
C MET A 1 31.80 -19.66 8.74
N THR A 2 31.75 -18.41 8.29
CA THR A 2 31.13 -17.30 9.02
C THR A 2 29.77 -17.04 8.38
N LEU A 3 28.73 -16.95 9.22
CA LEU A 3 27.38 -16.62 8.77
C LEU A 3 27.19 -15.12 8.72
N TYR A 4 26.64 -14.63 7.61
CA TYR A 4 26.32 -13.22 7.41
C TYR A 4 24.82 -13.03 7.14
N ALA A 5 24.27 -11.92 7.63
CA ALA A 5 22.94 -11.46 7.24
C ALA A 5 23.08 -10.57 6.00
N LEU A 6 22.42 -10.94 4.90
CA LEU A 6 22.44 -10.20 3.66
C LEU A 6 21.14 -9.40 3.51
N HIS A 7 21.26 -8.07 3.48
CA HIS A 7 20.16 -7.14 3.27
C HIS A 7 19.95 -6.92 1.78
N HIS A 8 18.72 -7.12 1.32
CA HIS A 8 18.29 -6.89 -0.04
C HIS A 8 17.36 -5.68 -0.09
N ASP A 9 17.51 -4.86 -1.10
CA ASP A 9 16.61 -3.75 -1.35
C ASP A 9 16.49 -3.51 -2.86
N TRP A 10 15.53 -2.69 -3.26
CA TRP A 10 15.34 -2.32 -4.64
C TRP A 10 16.36 -1.27 -5.05
N ILE A 11 16.89 -1.45 -6.26
CA ILE A 11 17.76 -0.48 -6.91
C ILE A 11 16.99 0.07 -8.09
N ASP A 12 16.96 1.40 -8.21
CA ASP A 12 16.33 2.10 -9.33
C ASP A 12 16.79 1.51 -10.68
N GLY A 13 15.82 1.21 -11.55
CA GLY A 13 16.06 0.61 -12.86
C GLY A 13 16.04 -0.92 -12.91
N HIS A 14 15.81 -1.62 -11.79
CA HIS A 14 15.79 -3.08 -11.73
C HIS A 14 14.43 -3.64 -11.25
N VAL A 15 13.99 -4.76 -11.83
CA VAL A 15 12.75 -5.49 -11.44
C VAL A 15 12.98 -6.56 -10.36
N ALA A 16 14.14 -6.56 -9.73
CA ALA A 16 14.47 -7.48 -8.65
C ALA A 16 15.21 -6.76 -7.52
N GLN A 17 15.10 -7.30 -6.30
CA GLN A 17 15.91 -6.84 -5.18
C GLN A 17 17.36 -7.26 -5.38
N ALA A 18 18.26 -6.31 -5.16
CA ALA A 18 19.69 -6.55 -5.18
C ALA A 18 20.21 -6.65 -3.74
N PRO A 19 21.32 -7.37 -3.51
CA PRO A 19 22.00 -7.31 -2.23
C PRO A 19 22.62 -5.91 -2.05
N VAL A 20 22.18 -5.16 -1.04
CA VAL A 20 22.59 -3.76 -0.82
C VAL A 20 23.48 -3.56 0.39
N GLY A 21 23.48 -4.51 1.33
CA GLY A 21 24.29 -4.47 2.53
C GLY A 21 24.46 -5.83 3.18
N ILE A 22 25.45 -5.97 4.05
CA ILE A 22 25.77 -7.23 4.74
C ILE A 22 26.20 -6.96 6.18
N TRP A 23 25.87 -7.87 7.10
CA TRP A 23 26.20 -7.78 8.52
C TRP A 23 26.83 -9.08 9.06
N ASN A 24 27.73 -8.95 10.04
CA ASN A 24 28.33 -10.07 10.76
C ASN A 24 27.75 -10.23 12.19
N GLU A 25 28.24 -11.23 12.91
CA GLU A 25 27.75 -11.56 14.26
C GLU A 25 28.06 -10.52 15.34
N ASP A 26 29.02 -9.64 15.08
CA ASP A 26 29.44 -8.55 15.96
C ASP A 26 28.61 -7.27 15.74
N GLY A 27 27.67 -7.31 14.78
CA GLY A 27 26.87 -6.14 14.40
C GLY A 27 27.63 -5.13 13.55
N GLU A 28 28.78 -5.51 12.99
CA GLU A 28 29.44 -4.71 11.96
C GLU A 28 28.69 -4.85 10.65
N SER A 29 28.66 -3.78 9.86
CA SER A 29 28.00 -3.77 8.56
C SER A 29 28.87 -3.19 7.46
N TYR A 30 28.62 -3.65 6.25
CA TYR A 30 29.22 -3.07 5.04
C TYR A 30 28.13 -2.74 4.02
N TYR A 31 28.16 -1.50 3.55
CA TYR A 31 27.36 -0.98 2.44
C TYR A 31 28.31 -0.27 1.47
N PRO A 32 28.30 -0.61 0.17
CA PRO A 32 29.10 0.11 -0.81
C PRO A 32 28.58 1.54 -0.99
N PRO A 33 29.39 2.47 -1.52
CA PRO A 33 29.04 3.88 -1.59
C PRO A 33 27.69 4.20 -2.25
N PHE A 34 27.27 3.41 -3.24
CA PHE A 34 26.01 3.65 -3.94
C PHE A 34 24.76 3.21 -3.15
N THR A 35 24.88 2.32 -2.16
CA THR A 35 23.77 1.90 -1.28
C THR A 35 23.96 2.30 0.18
N VAL A 36 25.00 3.07 0.53
CA VAL A 36 25.24 3.50 1.91
C VAL A 36 24.05 4.26 2.51
N HIS A 37 23.30 4.98 1.69
CA HIS A 37 22.09 5.67 2.10
C HIS A 37 20.99 4.72 2.58
N LEU A 38 21.02 3.43 2.21
CA LEU A 38 20.09 2.38 2.65
C LEU A 38 20.52 1.71 3.96
N GLN A 39 21.68 2.06 4.54
CA GLN A 39 22.17 1.44 5.77
C GLN A 39 21.18 1.57 6.93
N HIS A 40 20.48 2.71 7.01
CA HIS A 40 19.46 2.95 8.03
C HIS A 40 18.29 1.97 7.94
N ARG A 41 18.01 1.36 6.77
CA ARG A 41 16.95 0.34 6.60
C ARG A 41 17.37 -1.05 7.06
N GLY A 42 18.67 -1.34 6.99
CA GLY A 42 19.23 -2.62 7.46
C GLY A 42 19.59 -2.66 8.95
N TYR A 43 19.25 -1.64 9.74
CA TYR A 43 19.62 -1.55 11.16
C TYR A 43 19.16 -2.74 12.02
N ARG A 44 18.15 -3.48 11.55
CA ARG A 44 17.56 -4.63 12.26
C ARG A 44 18.58 -5.74 12.52
N ALA A 45 19.52 -5.97 11.59
CA ALA A 45 20.58 -6.96 11.79
C ALA A 45 21.56 -6.55 12.91
N GLY A 46 21.79 -5.25 13.11
CA GLY A 46 22.56 -4.72 14.23
C GLY A 46 21.79 -4.69 15.56
N SER A 47 20.47 -4.86 15.52
CA SER A 47 19.57 -4.75 16.69
C SER A 47 19.30 -6.10 17.35
N ARG A 48 20.26 -7.04 17.29
CA ARG A 48 20.13 -8.37 17.88
C ARG A 48 19.95 -8.27 19.40
N PRO A 49 18.86 -8.84 19.98
CA PRO A 49 18.71 -8.91 21.43
C PRO A 49 19.87 -9.71 22.06
N PRO A 50 20.44 -9.26 23.20
CA PRO A 50 21.62 -9.89 23.80
C PRO A 50 21.42 -11.37 24.16
N GLU A 51 20.19 -11.79 24.42
CA GLU A 51 19.80 -13.17 24.71
C GLU A 51 19.66 -14.06 23.47
N ARG A 52 19.63 -13.49 22.26
CA ARG A 52 19.45 -14.23 21.01
C ARG A 52 20.82 -14.55 20.39
N SER A 53 21.07 -15.84 20.12
CA SER A 53 22.25 -16.25 19.37
C SER A 53 22.25 -15.66 17.96
N TRP A 54 23.42 -15.54 17.33
CA TRP A 54 23.49 -15.06 15.94
C TRP A 54 22.67 -15.94 14.99
N ALA A 55 22.83 -17.27 15.09
CA ALA A 55 22.06 -18.21 14.28
C ALA A 55 20.54 -18.03 14.47
N GLY A 56 20.05 -17.93 15.71
CA GLY A 56 18.63 -17.69 15.97
C GLY A 56 18.15 -16.30 15.53
N HIS A 57 19.04 -15.31 15.49
CA HIS A 57 18.74 -13.99 14.93
C HIS A 57 18.65 -14.02 13.41
N LEU A 58 19.53 -14.77 12.74
CA LEU A 58 19.46 -15.01 11.30
C LEU A 58 18.18 -15.74 10.90
N GLU A 59 17.81 -16.80 11.62
CA GLU A 59 16.53 -17.51 11.42
C GLU A 59 15.36 -16.52 11.51
N TYR A 60 15.34 -15.69 12.56
CA TYR A 60 14.34 -14.64 12.72
C TYR A 60 14.32 -13.64 11.56
N LEU A 61 15.49 -13.18 11.08
CA LEU A 61 15.55 -12.22 9.96
C LEU A 61 15.05 -12.82 8.65
N THR A 62 15.26 -14.13 8.44
CA THR A 62 14.83 -14.82 7.21
C THR A 62 13.46 -15.49 7.30
N ASP A 63 12.78 -15.38 8.44
CA ASP A 63 11.45 -15.98 8.62
C ASP A 63 10.43 -15.27 7.72
N SER A 64 10.11 -15.91 6.60
CA SER A 64 9.20 -15.43 5.56
C SER A 64 7.74 -15.36 6.00
N SER A 65 7.40 -15.85 7.20
CA SER A 65 6.06 -15.66 7.77
C SER A 65 5.76 -14.20 8.10
N SER A 66 6.81 -13.36 8.20
CA SER A 66 6.70 -11.92 8.40
C SER A 66 6.99 -11.18 7.09
N ALA A 67 6.03 -10.34 6.67
CA ALA A 67 6.20 -9.40 5.56
C ALA A 67 7.41 -8.46 5.71
N TYR A 68 7.95 -8.34 6.93
CA TYR A 68 9.09 -7.48 7.26
C TYR A 68 10.46 -8.13 7.07
N ASN A 69 10.49 -9.45 6.84
CA ASN A 69 11.69 -10.26 6.77
C ASN A 69 12.03 -10.71 5.34
N ALA A 70 11.17 -10.36 4.36
CA ALA A 70 11.32 -10.74 2.97
C ALA A 70 12.60 -10.20 2.30
N ASN A 71 13.24 -9.19 2.91
CA ASN A 71 14.42 -8.50 2.39
C ASN A 71 15.74 -9.07 2.93
N TRP A 72 15.72 -10.23 3.59
CA TRP A 72 16.90 -10.81 4.22
C TRP A 72 17.21 -12.21 3.70
N SER A 73 18.48 -12.51 3.52
CA SER A 73 18.96 -13.88 3.32
C SER A 73 20.22 -14.16 4.15
N ILE A 74 20.62 -15.43 4.21
CA ILE A 74 21.81 -15.88 4.93
C ILE A 74 22.86 -16.30 3.91
N VAL A 75 24.09 -15.84 4.13
CA VAL A 75 25.25 -16.31 3.36
C VAL A 75 26.27 -16.91 4.31
N ASP A 76 26.72 -18.12 4.01
CA ASP A 76 27.87 -18.75 4.65
C ASP A 76 29.10 -18.61 3.73
N SER A 77 30.17 -18.01 4.24
CA SER A 77 31.39 -17.79 3.46
C SER A 77 32.62 -17.65 4.36
N GLU A 78 33.80 -17.83 3.77
CA GLU A 78 35.11 -17.50 4.37
C GLU A 78 35.65 -16.15 3.86
N LEU A 79 34.98 -15.55 2.87
CA LEU A 79 35.33 -14.24 2.33
C LEU A 79 34.94 -13.11 3.29
N THR A 80 35.58 -11.96 3.14
CA THR A 80 35.20 -10.76 3.90
C THR A 80 33.84 -10.20 3.44
N MET A 81 33.16 -9.44 4.30
CA MET A 81 31.89 -8.79 3.97
C MET A 81 31.93 -8.00 2.64
N PRO A 82 32.94 -7.15 2.36
CA PRO A 82 33.06 -6.48 1.07
C PRO A 82 33.18 -7.44 -0.12
N GLU A 83 34.03 -8.47 -0.02
CA GLU A 83 34.22 -9.45 -1.10
C GLU A 83 32.93 -10.22 -1.41
N ILE A 84 32.18 -10.63 -0.38
CA ILE A 84 30.87 -11.29 -0.54
C ILE A 84 29.91 -10.36 -1.28
N LEU A 85 29.71 -9.14 -0.76
CA LEU A 85 28.70 -8.24 -1.27
C LEU A 85 29.02 -7.80 -2.71
N ILE A 86 30.28 -7.48 -3.01
CA ILE A 86 30.73 -7.15 -4.37
C ILE A 86 30.49 -8.32 -5.31
N THR A 87 30.89 -9.54 -4.94
CA THR A 87 30.68 -10.74 -5.78
C THR A 87 29.19 -10.96 -6.09
N LEU A 88 28.31 -10.78 -5.10
CA LEU A 88 26.87 -10.95 -5.28
C LEU A 88 26.25 -9.83 -6.13
N GLN A 89 26.70 -8.59 -5.97
CA GLN A 89 26.28 -7.46 -6.80
C GLN A 89 26.74 -7.62 -8.24
N GLU A 90 28.00 -8.01 -8.49
CA GLU A 90 28.50 -8.30 -9.84
C GLU A 90 27.67 -9.37 -10.53
N ARG A 91 27.31 -10.45 -9.81
CA ARG A 91 26.41 -11.50 -10.34
C ARG A 91 25.02 -10.98 -10.62
N PHE A 92 24.47 -10.14 -9.74
CA PHE A 92 23.19 -9.51 -9.94
C PHE A 92 23.23 -8.66 -11.23
N PHE A 93 24.16 -7.73 -11.36
CA PHE A 93 24.24 -6.81 -12.51
C PHE A 93 24.73 -7.47 -13.81
N ALA A 94 25.34 -8.66 -13.76
CA ALA A 94 25.72 -9.41 -14.96
C ALA A 94 24.54 -10.03 -15.71
N VAL A 95 23.36 -10.11 -15.07
CA VAL A 95 22.12 -10.58 -15.71
C VAL A 95 21.35 -9.35 -16.20
N GLU A 96 20.89 -9.36 -17.45
CA GLU A 96 19.92 -8.37 -17.92
C GLU A 96 18.63 -8.52 -17.12
N HIS A 97 18.37 -7.54 -16.27
CA HIS A 97 17.07 -7.41 -15.61
C HIS A 97 16.15 -6.70 -16.60
N PRO A 98 14.93 -7.21 -16.86
CA PRO A 98 13.94 -6.46 -17.61
C PRO A 98 13.83 -5.07 -17.01
N GLU A 99 13.88 -4.01 -17.82
CA GLU A 99 13.57 -2.68 -17.29
C GLU A 99 12.14 -2.75 -16.72
N PRO A 100 11.91 -2.20 -15.50
CA PRO A 100 10.57 -2.10 -14.99
C PRO A 100 9.75 -1.37 -16.04
N THR A 101 8.65 -1.99 -16.48
CA THR A 101 7.75 -1.40 -17.46
C THR A 101 7.01 -0.24 -16.79
N LEU A 102 7.72 0.86 -16.58
CA LEU A 102 7.22 2.09 -15.99
C LEU A 102 6.42 2.84 -17.05
N SER A 103 5.24 2.32 -17.38
CA SER A 103 4.23 3.03 -18.18
C SER A 103 3.44 4.06 -17.36
N GLY A 104 3.86 4.37 -16.14
CA GLY A 104 3.22 5.35 -15.27
C GLY A 104 4.18 6.00 -14.29
N ARG A 105 5.11 6.82 -14.76
CA ARG A 105 5.91 7.68 -13.89
C ARG A 105 4.99 8.75 -13.28
N ALA A 106 4.87 8.74 -11.96
CA ALA A 106 4.26 9.82 -11.18
C ALA A 106 5.23 11.00 -11.11
N ASP A 107 5.16 11.90 -12.08
CA ASP A 107 5.73 13.24 -11.95
C ASP A 107 4.91 14.01 -10.91
N GLY A 108 5.33 13.97 -9.64
CA GLY A 108 4.57 14.63 -8.58
C GLY A 108 5.13 14.65 -7.17
N LEU A 109 6.37 14.22 -6.91
CA LEU A 109 7.01 14.48 -5.61
C LEU A 109 7.76 15.82 -5.66
N PRO A 110 7.51 16.75 -4.71
CA PRO A 110 8.13 18.06 -4.72
C PRO A 110 9.61 17.94 -4.34
N GLY A 111 10.48 18.14 -5.33
CA GLY A 111 11.88 18.45 -5.07
C GLY A 111 11.98 19.77 -4.29
N HIS A 112 12.71 19.74 -3.19
CA HIS A 112 13.19 20.92 -2.48
C HIS A 112 13.96 21.81 -3.48
N LYS A 113 13.30 22.88 -3.97
CA LYS A 113 13.97 23.92 -4.76
C LYS A 113 14.83 24.76 -3.83
N GLN A 114 16.14 24.61 -3.97
CA GLN A 114 17.10 25.64 -3.61
C GLN A 114 17.08 26.70 -4.71
N ASP A 115 16.95 27.95 -4.28
CA ASP A 115 16.91 29.12 -5.15
C ASP A 115 18.21 29.26 -5.95
N SER A 116 18.09 29.34 -7.28
CA SER A 116 19.06 30.02 -8.12
C SER A 116 18.35 30.73 -9.27
N GLU A 117 18.43 32.06 -9.21
CA GLU A 117 18.04 32.98 -10.27
C GLU A 117 19.00 32.86 -11.46
N GLY A 118 18.47 32.98 -12.68
CA GLY A 118 19.31 33.24 -13.86
C GLY A 118 18.68 32.95 -15.22
N ARG A 119 18.10 34.01 -15.82
CA ARG A 119 18.25 34.48 -17.22
C ARG A 119 17.93 33.50 -18.38
N GLU A 120 16.83 33.69 -19.13
CA GLU A 120 16.61 34.57 -20.31
C GLU A 120 17.25 34.08 -21.63
N GLU A 121 16.38 34.03 -22.67
CA GLU A 121 16.61 34.13 -24.13
C GLU A 121 16.15 32.95 -25.02
N ASP A 122 15.04 33.23 -25.70
CA ASP A 122 14.73 33.08 -27.12
C ASP A 122 15.60 32.15 -28.01
N SER A 123 14.94 31.27 -28.77
CA SER A 123 14.98 31.35 -30.23
C SER A 123 13.95 30.43 -30.91
N ASP A 124 13.06 31.07 -31.66
CA ASP A 124 12.32 30.51 -32.79
C ASP A 124 13.29 30.03 -33.88
N LEU A 125 12.99 28.88 -34.51
CA LEU A 125 12.70 28.75 -35.95
C LEU A 125 12.60 27.27 -36.39
N PRO A 126 11.82 26.99 -37.45
CA PRO A 126 11.40 25.64 -37.85
C PRO A 126 12.36 25.00 -38.84
N LYS A 127 12.37 23.66 -38.92
CA LYS A 127 12.88 22.93 -40.08
C LYS A 127 11.87 21.90 -40.57
N GLU A 128 11.39 22.19 -41.77
CA GLU A 128 10.61 21.34 -42.66
C GLU A 128 11.43 20.14 -43.17
N ASP A 129 10.65 19.12 -43.57
CA ASP A 129 10.85 18.19 -44.67
C ASP A 129 12.05 17.24 -44.70
N SER A 130 11.75 15.97 -44.40
CA SER A 130 12.17 14.89 -45.28
C SER A 130 11.18 13.72 -45.23
N VAL A 131 10.34 13.65 -46.27
CA VAL A 131 9.47 12.52 -46.60
C VAL A 131 10.34 11.33 -47.04
N GLY A 132 10.51 10.36 -46.15
CA GLY A 132 11.11 9.06 -46.44
C GLY A 132 10.09 7.95 -46.18
N ARG A 133 9.28 7.63 -47.20
CA ARG A 133 8.32 6.52 -47.16
C ARG A 133 9.10 5.20 -47.29
N LYS A 134 9.48 4.60 -46.16
CA LYS A 134 9.86 3.19 -46.08
C LYS A 134 8.57 2.37 -45.93
N GLU A 135 8.26 1.60 -46.96
CA GLU A 135 7.29 0.51 -46.87
C GLU A 135 7.92 -0.59 -46.01
N ASP A 136 7.64 -0.54 -44.72
CA ASP A 136 7.99 -1.60 -43.78
C ASP A 136 6.77 -2.53 -43.67
N SER A 137 6.75 -3.55 -44.51
CA SER A 137 5.84 -4.70 -44.40
C SER A 137 6.37 -5.63 -43.31
N GLY A 138 6.34 -5.15 -42.07
CA GLY A 138 6.52 -5.97 -40.88
C GLY A 138 5.14 -6.38 -40.39
N GLU A 139 4.89 -7.69 -40.38
CA GLU A 139 3.75 -8.30 -39.70
C GLU A 139 3.87 -7.99 -38.20
N ASP A 140 3.31 -6.85 -37.80
CA ASP A 140 3.05 -6.52 -36.40
C ASP A 140 1.92 -7.43 -35.94
N GLU A 141 2.29 -8.66 -35.53
CA GLU A 141 1.41 -9.54 -34.77
C GLU A 141 0.94 -8.75 -33.55
N GLY A 142 -0.24 -8.14 -33.70
CA GLY A 142 -0.81 -7.19 -32.76
C GLY A 142 -0.85 -7.77 -31.35
N LYS A 143 0.20 -7.50 -30.59
CA LYS A 143 0.20 -7.63 -29.14
C LYS A 143 -0.81 -6.62 -28.64
N THR A 144 -2.05 -7.06 -28.49
CA THR A 144 -3.06 -6.34 -27.72
C THR A 144 -2.43 -6.00 -26.37
N SER A 145 -2.14 -4.72 -26.17
CA SER A 145 -1.62 -4.21 -24.91
C SER A 145 -2.57 -4.67 -23.79
N ALA A 146 -2.02 -5.34 -22.78
CA ALA A 146 -2.81 -5.82 -21.65
C ALA A 146 -3.51 -4.64 -20.98
N PHE A 147 -4.81 -4.76 -20.74
CA PHE A 147 -5.62 -3.72 -20.11
C PHE A 147 -5.02 -3.38 -18.74
N THR A 148 -4.63 -2.11 -18.56
CA THR A 148 -4.11 -1.59 -17.28
C THR A 148 -5.10 -0.57 -16.74
N PRO A 149 -5.83 -0.87 -15.65
CA PRO A 149 -6.81 0.06 -15.11
C PRO A 149 -6.13 1.28 -14.49
N ALA A 150 -6.71 2.47 -14.71
CA ALA A 150 -6.21 3.67 -14.06
C ALA A 150 -6.38 3.56 -12.53
N HIS A 151 -5.40 4.07 -11.77
CA HIS A 151 -5.32 3.89 -10.31
C HIS A 151 -6.59 4.35 -9.55
N ARG A 152 -7.31 5.36 -10.04
CA ARG A 152 -8.60 5.79 -9.44
C ARG A 152 -9.66 4.69 -9.43
N TYR A 153 -9.70 3.84 -10.47
CA TYR A 153 -10.58 2.66 -10.49
C TYR A 153 -10.11 1.61 -9.49
N VAL A 154 -8.81 1.43 -9.32
CA VAL A 154 -8.23 0.51 -8.34
C VAL A 154 -8.55 0.96 -6.91
N ILE A 155 -8.41 2.25 -6.59
CA ILE A 155 -8.79 2.81 -5.27
C ILE A 155 -10.27 2.55 -4.99
N ALA A 156 -11.16 2.91 -5.92
CA ALA A 156 -12.60 2.75 -5.70
C ALA A 156 -13.00 1.27 -5.60
N GLN A 157 -12.44 0.41 -6.46
CA GLN A 157 -12.76 -1.01 -6.50
C GLN A 157 -12.20 -1.77 -5.29
N SER A 158 -10.98 -1.45 -4.85
CA SER A 158 -10.37 -2.07 -3.66
C SER A 158 -11.21 -1.80 -2.41
N TRP A 159 -11.65 -0.56 -2.19
CA TRP A 159 -12.54 -0.22 -1.09
C TRP A 159 -13.91 -0.87 -1.21
N TRP A 160 -14.45 -0.98 -2.43
CA TRP A 160 -15.71 -1.68 -2.66
C TRP A 160 -15.60 -3.17 -2.28
N VAL A 161 -14.56 -3.86 -2.75
CA VAL A 161 -14.31 -5.28 -2.45
C VAL A 161 -14.07 -5.48 -0.95
N ALA A 162 -13.19 -4.67 -0.34
CA ALA A 162 -12.88 -4.76 1.08
C ALA A 162 -14.13 -4.53 1.95
N SER A 163 -14.90 -3.49 1.64
CA SER A 163 -16.14 -3.16 2.34
C SER A 163 -17.17 -4.28 2.22
N GLU A 164 -17.28 -4.94 1.06
CA GLU A 164 -18.22 -6.05 0.88
C GLU A 164 -17.79 -7.31 1.62
N LEU A 165 -16.49 -7.63 1.63
CA LEU A 165 -15.93 -8.71 2.45
C LEU A 165 -16.20 -8.46 3.94
N ALA A 166 -15.85 -7.28 4.46
CA ALA A 166 -16.09 -6.92 5.87
C ALA A 166 -17.58 -6.87 6.23
N ARG A 167 -18.46 -6.55 5.27
CA ARG A 167 -19.92 -6.60 5.49
C ARG A 167 -20.44 -8.03 5.61
N ARG A 168 -19.86 -8.97 4.85
CA ARG A 168 -20.21 -10.40 4.84
C ARG A 168 -19.59 -11.14 6.01
N HIS A 169 -18.41 -10.69 6.47
CA HIS A 169 -17.64 -11.20 7.60
C HIS A 169 -17.40 -10.06 8.62
N PRO A 170 -18.41 -9.66 9.41
CA PRO A 170 -18.37 -8.49 10.28
C PRO A 170 -17.40 -8.61 11.47
N ASP A 171 -16.87 -9.80 11.70
CA ASP A 171 -15.76 -10.08 12.59
C ASP A 171 -14.43 -9.54 12.06
N LEU A 172 -14.26 -9.44 10.73
CA LEU A 172 -13.06 -8.88 10.13
C LEU A 172 -13.00 -7.35 10.25
N VAL A 173 -11.76 -6.84 10.20
CA VAL A 173 -11.41 -5.42 10.19
C VAL A 173 -10.57 -5.14 8.95
N ILE A 174 -10.79 -3.99 8.33
CA ILE A 174 -9.92 -3.47 7.27
C ILE A 174 -8.84 -2.61 7.93
N HIS A 175 -7.58 -2.87 7.60
CA HIS A 175 -6.43 -2.08 8.02
C HIS A 175 -5.54 -1.76 6.81
N GLU A 176 -4.95 -0.57 6.80
CA GLU A 176 -3.94 -0.21 5.80
C GLU A 176 -2.61 -0.85 6.21
N MET A 177 -1.93 -1.48 5.25
CA MET A 177 -0.63 -2.09 5.49
C MET A 177 0.29 -1.79 4.32
N HIS A 178 1.56 -1.55 4.63
CA HIS A 178 2.61 -1.40 3.63
C HIS A 178 3.72 -2.46 3.73
N PRO A 179 3.40 -3.74 3.41
CA PRO A 179 4.37 -4.83 3.41
C PRO A 179 5.65 -4.52 2.63
N GLY A 180 6.75 -5.18 2.98
CA GLY A 180 8.00 -5.07 2.23
C GLY A 180 8.63 -3.67 2.27
N GLY A 181 8.42 -2.90 3.33
CA GLY A 181 9.02 -1.57 3.48
C GLY A 181 8.44 -0.54 2.51
N GLY A 182 7.12 -0.56 2.28
CA GLY A 182 6.45 0.51 1.52
C GLY A 182 6.16 0.15 0.06
N MET A 183 6.63 -1.01 -0.39
CA MET A 183 6.44 -1.46 -1.78
C MET A 183 4.99 -1.71 -2.18
N TYR A 184 4.17 -2.03 -1.18
CA TYR A 184 2.81 -2.47 -1.39
C TYR A 184 1.86 -1.51 -0.69
N ASP A 185 0.74 -1.24 -1.33
CA ASP A 185 -0.32 -0.40 -0.79
C ASP A 185 -1.56 -1.25 -0.56
N CYS A 186 -1.66 -1.89 0.60
CA CYS A 186 -2.67 -2.92 0.85
C CYS A 186 -3.82 -2.42 1.73
N LEU A 187 -5.05 -2.70 1.29
CA LEU A 187 -6.16 -2.89 2.22
C LEU A 187 -6.15 -4.35 2.67
N ALA A 188 -5.80 -4.58 3.93
CA ALA A 188 -5.70 -5.90 4.52
C ALA A 188 -6.92 -6.22 5.37
N LEU A 189 -7.45 -7.45 5.25
CA LEU A 189 -8.53 -7.95 6.09
C LEU A 189 -7.98 -8.92 7.13
N LEU A 190 -8.20 -8.64 8.41
CA LEU A 190 -7.73 -9.44 9.55
C LEU A 190 -8.79 -9.56 10.64
N SER A 191 -8.65 -10.55 11.52
CA SER A 191 -9.40 -10.57 12.78
C SER A 191 -8.83 -9.53 13.75
N PRO A 192 -9.65 -8.92 14.62
CA PRO A 192 -9.16 -8.18 15.78
C PRO A 192 -8.11 -8.98 16.58
N GLY A 193 -6.95 -8.37 16.83
CA GLY A 193 -5.84 -8.99 17.57
C GLY A 193 -4.91 -9.89 16.74
N ASP A 194 -5.28 -10.25 15.51
CA ASP A 194 -4.41 -11.03 14.63
C ASP A 194 -3.45 -10.11 13.87
N LEU A 195 -2.20 -10.57 13.69
CA LEU A 195 -1.20 -9.84 12.90
C LEU A 195 -1.13 -10.28 11.44
N LYS A 196 -1.72 -11.44 11.14
CA LYS A 196 -1.70 -12.04 9.80
C LYS A 196 -3.04 -11.77 9.11
N PRO A 197 -3.06 -11.05 7.97
CA PRO A 197 -4.29 -10.88 7.23
C PRO A 197 -4.73 -12.17 6.55
N PHE A 198 -6.03 -12.29 6.27
CA PHE A 198 -6.58 -13.32 5.40
C PHE A 198 -6.41 -12.95 3.93
N VAL A 199 -6.63 -11.68 3.62
CA VAL A 199 -6.65 -11.12 2.28
C VAL A 199 -5.89 -9.82 2.27
N GLN A 200 -5.06 -9.60 1.25
CA GLN A 200 -4.40 -8.33 0.98
C GLN A 200 -4.82 -7.84 -0.41
N LEU A 201 -5.51 -6.70 -0.46
CA LEU A 201 -5.87 -6.02 -1.69
C LEU A 201 -4.79 -4.99 -2.01
N ASN A 202 -3.69 -5.40 -2.64
CA ASN A 202 -2.59 -4.51 -2.99
C ASN A 202 -2.97 -3.60 -4.17
N ARG A 203 -3.20 -2.31 -3.90
CA ARG A 203 -3.64 -1.27 -4.84
C ARG A 203 -2.62 -0.92 -5.91
N VAL A 204 -1.35 -1.29 -5.73
CA VAL A 204 -0.28 -1.13 -6.73
C VAL A 204 0.17 -2.46 -7.34
N GLY A 205 -0.58 -3.54 -7.11
CA GLY A 205 -0.25 -4.87 -7.64
C GLY A 205 -1.46 -5.81 -7.75
N THR A 206 -1.37 -6.98 -7.13
CA THR A 206 -2.39 -8.04 -7.21
C THR A 206 -3.15 -8.24 -5.91
N ILE A 207 -4.32 -8.87 -5.97
CA ILE A 207 -5.03 -9.34 -4.79
C ILE A 207 -4.44 -10.69 -4.35
N HIS A 208 -4.14 -10.82 -3.07
CA HIS A 208 -3.56 -12.04 -2.47
C HIS A 208 -4.47 -12.61 -1.39
N VAL A 209 -4.51 -13.95 -1.31
CA VAL A 209 -5.12 -14.69 -0.21
C VAL A 209 -4.03 -15.43 0.54
N MET A 210 -3.86 -15.14 1.83
CA MET A 210 -2.69 -15.56 2.61
C MET A 210 -2.68 -17.07 2.94
N SER A 211 -3.85 -17.73 2.89
CA SER A 211 -3.97 -19.19 3.03
C SER A 211 -3.67 -19.95 1.72
N THR A 212 -3.58 -19.24 0.59
CA THR A 212 -3.36 -19.84 -0.73
C THR A 212 -2.42 -18.94 -1.56
N PRO A 213 -1.10 -18.98 -1.29
CA PRO A 213 -0.10 -18.09 -1.90
C PRO A 213 -0.05 -18.09 -3.44
N GLU A 214 -0.54 -19.16 -4.05
CA GLU A 214 -0.63 -19.41 -5.49
C GLU A 214 -1.78 -18.62 -6.12
N TYR A 215 -2.79 -18.29 -5.32
CA TYR A 215 -3.89 -17.46 -5.75
C TYR A 215 -3.44 -16.00 -5.87
N ARG A 216 -3.57 -15.47 -7.09
CA ARG A 216 -3.36 -14.06 -7.40
C ARG A 216 -4.36 -13.66 -8.46
N THR A 217 -5.02 -12.52 -8.26
CA THR A 217 -5.81 -11.88 -9.33
C THR A 217 -5.38 -10.42 -9.49
N THR A 218 -5.33 -9.96 -10.73
CA THR A 218 -4.99 -8.58 -11.07
C THR A 218 -6.21 -7.66 -10.95
N TRP A 219 -5.98 -6.36 -10.82
CA TRP A 219 -7.09 -5.41 -10.87
C TRP A 219 -7.77 -5.34 -12.23
N ALA A 220 -7.06 -5.66 -13.32
CA ALA A 220 -7.63 -5.77 -14.66
C ALA A 220 -8.71 -6.87 -14.69
N GLU A 221 -8.35 -8.08 -14.27
CA GLU A 221 -9.28 -9.22 -14.17
C GLU A 221 -10.45 -8.91 -13.23
N ALA A 222 -10.18 -8.30 -12.07
CA ALA A 222 -11.21 -7.94 -11.10
C ALA A 222 -12.21 -6.92 -11.64
N LEU A 223 -11.76 -5.97 -12.48
CA LEU A 223 -12.62 -4.96 -13.12
C LEU A 223 -13.33 -5.49 -14.37
N GLU A 224 -12.75 -6.47 -15.07
CA GLU A 224 -13.37 -7.16 -16.21
C GLU A 224 -14.40 -8.22 -15.79
N ALA A 225 -14.39 -8.63 -14.52
CA ALA A 225 -15.35 -9.58 -13.99
C ALA A 225 -16.81 -9.14 -14.26
N ALA A 226 -17.63 -10.08 -14.74
CA ALA A 226 -19.02 -9.83 -15.11
C ALA A 226 -19.88 -9.23 -13.98
N SER A 227 -19.45 -9.39 -12.73
CA SER A 227 -20.01 -8.70 -11.57
C SER A 227 -18.92 -8.45 -10.55
N PRO A 228 -18.90 -7.27 -9.88
CA PRO A 228 -18.01 -7.03 -8.74
C PRO A 228 -18.15 -8.08 -7.63
N HIS A 229 -19.34 -8.67 -7.47
CA HIS A 229 -19.57 -9.74 -6.49
C HIS A 229 -18.91 -11.07 -6.85
N ALA A 230 -18.51 -11.28 -8.11
CA ALA A 230 -17.79 -12.49 -8.52
C ALA A 230 -16.43 -12.56 -7.81
N VAL A 231 -15.68 -11.45 -7.84
CA VAL A 231 -14.38 -11.32 -7.16
C VAL A 231 -14.51 -11.55 -5.66
N VAL A 232 -15.54 -10.96 -5.01
CA VAL A 232 -15.79 -11.17 -3.57
C VAL A 232 -16.01 -12.65 -3.26
N LYS A 233 -16.86 -13.34 -4.02
CA LYS A 233 -17.16 -14.77 -3.80
C LYS A 233 -15.95 -15.67 -4.06
N GLU A 234 -15.16 -15.33 -5.06
CA GLU A 234 -13.93 -16.04 -5.38
C GLU A 234 -12.91 -15.91 -4.24
N ILE A 235 -12.69 -14.70 -3.74
CA ILE A 235 -11.84 -14.46 -2.56
C ILE A 235 -12.38 -15.23 -1.35
N GLU A 236 -13.68 -15.19 -1.08
CA GLU A 236 -14.28 -15.96 0.03
C GLU A 236 -14.01 -17.46 -0.10
N GLN A 237 -14.17 -18.01 -1.31
CA GLN A 237 -13.96 -19.43 -1.57
C GLN A 237 -12.50 -19.82 -1.38
N VAL A 238 -11.55 -19.04 -1.89
CA VAL A 238 -10.11 -19.34 -1.79
C VAL A 238 -9.59 -19.11 -0.37
N ALA A 239 -10.10 -18.09 0.33
CA ALA A 239 -9.73 -17.80 1.71
C ALA A 239 -10.42 -18.73 2.73
N ASP A 240 -11.21 -19.71 2.28
CA ASP A 240 -12.04 -20.60 3.11
C ASP A 240 -12.93 -19.84 4.11
N LEU A 241 -13.43 -18.67 3.69
CA LEU A 241 -14.35 -17.86 4.48
C LEU A 241 -15.76 -18.42 4.37
N LYS A 242 -16.44 -18.55 5.50
CA LYS A 242 -17.81 -19.07 5.55
C LYS A 242 -18.79 -18.14 4.83
N MET A 243 -19.14 -18.46 3.59
CA MET A 243 -20.08 -17.67 2.79
C MET A 243 -21.45 -17.57 3.48
N PRO A 244 -21.89 -16.37 3.88
CA PRO A 244 -23.20 -16.22 4.51
C PRO A 244 -24.32 -16.34 3.47
N ALA A 245 -25.38 -17.10 3.79
CA ALA A 245 -26.55 -17.25 2.93
C ALA A 245 -27.28 -15.91 2.69
N LYS A 246 -27.26 -15.03 3.70
CA LYS A 246 -27.72 -13.65 3.64
C LYS A 246 -26.70 -12.79 4.35
N ALA A 247 -26.39 -11.63 3.77
CA ALA A 247 -25.46 -10.72 4.41
C ALA A 247 -25.98 -10.27 5.80
N PRO A 248 -25.10 -10.24 6.81
CA PRO A 248 -25.43 -9.74 8.15
C PRO A 248 -25.98 -8.31 8.16
N ALA A 249 -26.64 -7.95 9.27
CA ALA A 249 -27.04 -6.57 9.51
C ALA A 249 -25.81 -5.66 9.59
N SER A 250 -25.89 -4.46 9.02
CA SER A 250 -24.77 -3.52 9.11
C SER A 250 -24.53 -3.07 10.54
N THR A 251 -23.27 -3.17 10.96
CA THR A 251 -22.72 -2.60 12.19
C THR A 251 -22.15 -1.21 11.91
N PRO A 252 -21.86 -0.38 12.94
CA PRO A 252 -21.21 0.91 12.74
C PRO A 252 -19.90 0.82 11.92
N ARG A 253 -19.07 -0.19 12.20
CA ARG A 253 -17.84 -0.50 11.44
C ARG A 253 -18.11 -0.77 9.96
N THR A 254 -19.05 -1.66 9.66
CA THR A 254 -19.38 -1.93 8.25
C THR A 254 -20.00 -0.72 7.56
N LEU A 255 -20.69 0.17 8.29
CA LEU A 255 -21.20 1.42 7.72
C LEU A 255 -20.08 2.41 7.42
N ALA A 256 -19.05 2.50 8.26
CA ALA A 256 -17.85 3.31 8.01
C ALA A 256 -17.16 2.90 6.70
N TYR A 257 -16.90 1.60 6.51
CA TYR A 257 -16.27 1.09 5.28
C TYR A 257 -17.15 1.31 4.04
N ARG A 258 -18.46 1.07 4.16
CA ARG A 258 -19.41 1.31 3.07
C ARG A 258 -19.52 2.80 2.72
N PHE A 259 -19.41 3.68 3.70
CA PHE A 259 -19.39 5.12 3.50
C PHE A 259 -18.15 5.56 2.71
N ILE A 260 -16.96 5.04 3.06
CA ILE A 260 -15.72 5.28 2.33
C ILE A 260 -15.85 4.77 0.89
N ALA A 261 -16.24 3.50 0.71
CA ALA A 261 -16.40 2.90 -0.61
C ALA A 261 -17.43 3.64 -1.48
N ALA A 262 -18.57 4.05 -0.91
CA ALA A 262 -19.58 4.81 -1.63
C ALA A 262 -19.09 6.21 -2.03
N THR A 263 -18.33 6.88 -1.16
CA THR A 263 -17.72 8.18 -1.45
C THR A 263 -16.75 8.07 -2.62
N LEU A 264 -15.79 7.15 -2.56
CA LEU A 264 -14.77 6.98 -3.61
C LEU A 264 -15.38 6.59 -4.97
N ASN A 265 -16.47 5.81 -4.98
CA ASN A 265 -17.21 5.52 -6.20
C ASN A 265 -17.96 6.75 -6.75
N ALA A 266 -18.55 7.58 -5.87
CA ALA A 266 -19.25 8.80 -6.29
C ALA A 266 -18.30 9.85 -6.87
N THR A 267 -17.03 9.85 -6.45
CA THR A 267 -16.02 10.82 -6.86
C THR A 267 -15.03 10.29 -7.90
N LEU A 268 -15.30 9.13 -8.49
CA LEU A 268 -14.38 8.43 -9.39
C LEU A 268 -13.92 9.27 -10.60
N ASN A 269 -14.78 10.14 -11.11
CA ASN A 269 -14.49 11.03 -12.25
C ASN A 269 -14.38 12.50 -11.83
N ASP A 270 -14.19 12.79 -10.53
CA ASP A 270 -13.86 14.14 -10.08
C ASP A 270 -12.52 14.59 -10.69
N ARG A 271 -12.38 15.90 -10.92
CA ARG A 271 -11.13 16.51 -11.38
C ARG A 271 -10.01 16.41 -10.33
N TYR A 272 -10.38 16.24 -9.06
CA TYR A 272 -9.46 16.05 -7.95
C TYR A 272 -9.28 14.56 -7.63
N ARG A 273 -8.09 14.17 -7.19
CA ARG A 273 -7.83 12.80 -6.71
C ARG A 273 -8.51 12.59 -5.37
N TRP A 274 -9.28 11.52 -5.26
CA TRP A 274 -9.87 11.07 -4.00
C TRP A 274 -9.22 9.77 -3.54
N ASP A 275 -8.99 9.66 -2.23
CA ASP A 275 -8.42 8.46 -1.59
C ASP A 275 -8.92 8.35 -0.14
N ALA A 276 -8.68 7.22 0.50
CA ALA A 276 -8.85 7.03 1.93
C ALA A 276 -7.61 6.37 2.53
N ARG A 277 -7.06 6.99 3.58
CA ARG A 277 -5.83 6.58 4.26
C ARG A 277 -6.05 6.47 5.76
N ASN A 278 -5.46 5.48 6.40
CA ASN A 278 -5.56 5.24 7.81
C ASN A 278 -4.60 6.15 8.58
N GLU A 279 -4.99 6.59 9.77
CA GLU A 279 -4.06 7.24 10.68
C GLU A 279 -3.36 6.15 11.49
N PHE A 280 -2.10 5.83 11.16
CA PHE A 280 -1.31 4.87 11.94
C PHE A 280 0.17 5.22 11.80
N PHE A 281 1.01 4.61 12.64
CA PHE A 281 2.45 4.67 12.43
C PHE A 281 2.83 3.76 11.27
N ASP A 282 3.22 4.36 10.15
CA ASP A 282 3.67 3.57 9.02
C ASP A 282 5.11 3.13 9.23
N SER A 283 5.28 1.86 9.59
CA SER A 283 6.59 1.26 9.80
C SER A 283 7.48 1.22 8.55
N SER A 284 6.90 1.50 7.36
CA SER A 284 7.64 1.57 6.11
C SER A 284 8.25 2.94 5.82
N GLU A 285 7.83 3.99 6.54
CA GLU A 285 8.41 5.32 6.40
C GLU A 285 9.76 5.44 7.11
N ASP A 286 10.57 6.42 6.69
CA ASP A 286 11.88 6.72 7.27
C ASP A 286 11.80 7.04 8.77
N ASN A 287 10.63 7.48 9.26
CA ASN A 287 10.36 7.71 10.66
C ASN A 287 9.09 6.97 11.13
N PRO A 288 9.20 5.70 11.53
CA PRO A 288 8.07 4.83 11.87
C PRO A 288 7.39 5.18 13.22
N THR A 289 7.65 6.37 13.76
CA THR A 289 7.11 6.85 15.03
C THR A 289 6.27 8.12 14.88
N VAL A 290 6.08 8.58 13.63
CA VAL A 290 5.28 9.76 13.32
C VAL A 290 3.99 9.30 12.67
N LEU A 291 2.86 9.81 13.17
CA LEU A 291 1.56 9.60 12.54
C LEU A 291 1.50 10.41 11.24
N ASN A 292 0.68 9.95 10.29
CA ASN A 292 0.38 10.68 9.05
C ASN A 292 -0.13 12.12 9.29
N GLY A 293 -0.71 12.39 10.46
CA GLY A 293 -1.09 13.73 10.90
C GLY A 293 -2.44 14.19 10.34
N TYR A 294 -3.24 13.29 9.76
CA TYR A 294 -4.54 13.63 9.19
C TYR A 294 -5.50 14.15 10.27
N LEU A 295 -5.31 13.75 11.53
CA LEU A 295 -6.15 14.15 12.65
C LEU A 295 -5.91 15.60 13.11
N ALA A 296 -4.87 16.28 12.62
CA ALA A 296 -4.50 17.62 13.08
C ALA A 296 -5.61 18.66 12.90
N GLY A 297 -6.39 18.56 11.82
CA GLY A 297 -7.50 19.46 11.51
C GLY A 297 -8.82 19.13 12.21
N PHE A 298 -8.88 18.07 13.03
CA PHE A 298 -10.13 17.51 13.55
C PHE A 298 -10.08 17.38 15.08
N PRO A 299 -10.29 18.47 15.84
CA PRO A 299 -10.13 18.47 17.29
C PRO A 299 -11.09 17.50 18.01
N GLU A 300 -12.29 17.29 17.45
CA GLU A 300 -13.25 16.33 18.02
C GLU A 300 -12.76 14.89 17.93
N VAL A 301 -12.01 14.53 16.88
CA VAL A 301 -11.40 13.19 16.77
C VAL A 301 -10.43 12.99 17.94
N ARG A 302 -9.56 13.96 18.20
CA ARG A 302 -8.59 13.90 19.31
C ARG A 302 -9.27 13.73 20.67
N ARG A 303 -10.44 14.36 20.86
CA ARG A 303 -11.24 14.19 22.10
C ARG A 303 -11.87 12.80 22.20
N SER A 304 -12.13 12.14 21.07
CA SER A 304 -12.70 10.79 21.04
C SER A 304 -11.66 9.69 21.27
N LEU A 305 -10.38 9.90 20.91
CA LEU A 305 -9.31 8.89 21.02
C LEU A 305 -9.26 8.15 22.36
N PRO A 306 -9.37 8.80 23.54
CA PRO A 306 -9.30 8.09 24.82
C PRO A 306 -10.47 7.12 25.07
N ALA A 307 -11.60 7.31 24.39
CA ALA A 307 -12.78 6.47 24.49
C ALA A 307 -12.83 5.38 23.42
N THR A 308 -11.89 5.37 22.48
CA THR A 308 -11.82 4.40 21.39
C THR A 308 -11.48 3.02 21.95
N PRO A 309 -12.30 1.99 21.67
CA PRO A 309 -12.07 0.65 22.20
C PRO A 309 -10.78 0.07 21.61
N GLN A 310 -10.03 -0.67 22.42
CA GLN A 310 -8.90 -1.46 21.93
C GLN A 310 -9.44 -2.76 21.33
N MET A 311 -9.09 -3.03 20.07
CA MET A 311 -9.43 -4.27 19.37
C MET A 311 -8.18 -5.10 19.03
N GLY A 312 -6.99 -4.61 19.38
CA GLY A 312 -5.73 -5.28 19.09
C GLY A 312 -5.23 -5.06 17.67
N LEU A 313 -5.68 -4.01 17.00
CA LEU A 313 -5.06 -3.53 15.77
C LEU A 313 -3.70 -2.88 16.07
N TRP A 314 -2.87 -2.77 15.06
CA TRP A 314 -1.63 -2.01 15.18
C TRP A 314 -1.92 -0.53 15.34
N HIS A 315 -1.15 0.12 16.21
CA HIS A 315 -1.17 1.58 16.39
C HIS A 315 -2.56 2.11 16.75
N GLU A 316 -3.28 1.38 17.61
CA GLU A 316 -4.48 1.88 18.26
C GLU A 316 -4.14 2.97 19.30
N PRO A 317 -5.05 3.93 19.53
CA PRO A 317 -6.39 4.05 18.95
C PRO A 317 -6.45 4.70 17.55
N GLU A 318 -5.35 5.25 17.04
CA GLU A 318 -5.34 6.04 15.80
C GLU A 318 -5.78 5.23 14.57
N SER A 319 -5.41 3.95 14.50
CA SER A 319 -5.76 3.06 13.38
C SER A 319 -7.27 2.80 13.20
N HIS A 320 -8.10 3.28 14.12
CA HIS A 320 -9.56 3.29 13.96
C HIS A 320 -10.06 4.38 13.02
N TYR A 321 -9.21 5.34 12.65
CA TYR A 321 -9.60 6.54 11.93
C TYR A 321 -9.04 6.55 10.51
N TRP A 322 -9.91 6.82 9.55
CA TRP A 322 -9.59 6.90 8.13
C TRP A 322 -9.82 8.31 7.62
N ALA A 323 -8.79 8.95 7.11
CA ALA A 323 -8.88 10.22 6.44
C ALA A 323 -9.41 10.02 5.01
N LEU A 324 -10.54 10.67 4.70
CA LEU A 324 -10.97 10.86 3.32
C LEU A 324 -10.22 12.06 2.76
N LEU A 325 -9.43 11.81 1.72
CA LEU A 325 -8.53 12.79 1.13
C LEU A 325 -9.10 13.31 -0.20
N ARG A 326 -8.93 14.61 -0.45
CA ARG A 326 -9.14 15.25 -1.75
C ARG A 326 -7.87 16.01 -2.11
N ASN A 327 -7.15 15.57 -3.15
CA ASN A 327 -5.78 16.02 -3.47
C ASN A 327 -4.89 16.01 -2.21
N ASP A 328 -4.85 14.88 -1.52
CA ASP A 328 -4.02 14.63 -0.33
C ASP A 328 -4.36 15.49 0.90
N SER A 329 -5.38 16.35 0.79
CA SER A 329 -5.90 17.13 1.90
C SER A 329 -7.07 16.41 2.56
N PRO A 330 -7.05 16.17 3.88
CA PRO A 330 -8.15 15.51 4.56
C PRO A 330 -9.39 16.41 4.59
N VAL A 331 -10.49 15.94 4.01
CA VAL A 331 -11.78 16.64 4.03
C VAL A 331 -12.69 16.10 5.14
N ALA A 332 -12.53 14.84 5.53
CA ALA A 332 -13.28 14.22 6.62
C ALA A 332 -12.44 13.11 7.26
N ILE A 333 -12.72 12.82 8.52
CA ILE A 333 -12.21 11.61 9.20
C ILE A 333 -13.38 10.67 9.45
N VAL A 334 -13.22 9.40 9.09
CA VAL A 334 -14.22 8.34 9.29
C VAL A 334 -13.67 7.37 10.34
N SER A 335 -14.35 7.28 11.47
CA SER A 335 -14.01 6.29 12.51
C SER A 335 -14.75 4.99 12.26
N ILE A 336 -14.11 3.85 12.55
CA ILE A 336 -14.73 2.53 12.46
C ILE A 336 -15.83 2.29 13.52
N GLU A 337 -16.01 3.21 14.46
CA GLU A 337 -17.17 3.28 15.37
C GLU A 337 -18.41 3.86 14.67
N GLY A 338 -18.32 4.18 13.38
CA GLY A 338 -19.44 4.65 12.56
C GLY A 338 -19.72 6.14 12.72
N VAL A 339 -18.69 6.95 12.94
CA VAL A 339 -18.81 8.42 13.03
C VAL A 339 -17.98 9.06 11.93
N VAL A 340 -18.56 10.02 11.22
CA VAL A 340 -17.82 10.90 10.30
C VAL A 340 -17.62 12.26 10.96
N TYR A 341 -16.36 12.65 11.09
CA TYR A 341 -15.93 13.94 11.59
C TYR A 341 -15.65 14.88 10.42
N ARG A 342 -16.34 16.02 10.45
CA ARG A 342 -16.06 17.20 9.63
C ARG A 342 -15.46 18.27 10.54
N PRO A 343 -14.82 19.31 9.98
CA PRO A 343 -14.27 20.41 10.78
C PRO A 343 -15.33 21.09 11.68
N ASP A 344 -16.59 21.10 11.24
CA ASP A 344 -17.70 21.84 11.87
C ASP A 344 -18.77 20.94 12.53
N ARG A 345 -18.77 19.62 12.28
CA ARG A 345 -19.82 18.71 12.75
C ARG A 345 -19.37 17.25 12.83
N GLN A 346 -20.15 16.47 13.58
CA GLN A 346 -20.04 15.01 13.64
C GLN A 346 -21.32 14.37 13.12
N ILE A 347 -21.19 13.27 12.40
CA ILE A 347 -22.32 12.56 11.79
C ILE A 347 -22.26 11.11 12.25
N ASP A 348 -23.27 10.67 12.98
CA ASP A 348 -23.48 9.25 13.31
C ASP A 348 -24.03 8.53 12.08
N LEU A 349 -23.22 7.66 11.49
CA LEU A 349 -23.56 6.93 10.26
C LEU A 349 -24.74 5.99 10.47
N THR A 350 -24.91 5.43 11.66
CA THR A 350 -26.02 4.51 11.94
C THR A 350 -27.36 5.24 11.91
N THR A 351 -27.41 6.42 12.53
CA THR A 351 -28.58 7.29 12.57
C THR A 351 -28.91 7.81 11.19
N GLU A 352 -27.92 8.33 10.45
CA GLU A 352 -28.14 8.88 9.12
C GLU A 352 -28.50 7.78 8.10
N TYR A 353 -27.89 6.60 8.20
CA TYR A 353 -28.24 5.46 7.34
C TYR A 353 -29.70 4.99 7.55
N ARG A 354 -30.17 4.96 8.79
CA ARG A 354 -31.58 4.65 9.10
C ARG A 354 -32.53 5.72 8.59
N ARG A 355 -32.16 7.00 8.74
CA ARG A 355 -32.94 8.13 8.24
C ARG A 355 -33.19 8.06 6.73
N HIS A 356 -32.25 7.50 5.97
CA HIS A 356 -32.32 7.36 4.51
C HIS A 356 -32.72 5.96 4.03
N ASP A 357 -33.51 5.23 4.82
CA ASP A 357 -34.03 3.90 4.48
C ASP A 357 -32.93 2.88 4.13
N SER A 358 -31.81 2.92 4.85
CA SER A 358 -30.68 2.03 4.63
C SER A 358 -30.03 2.19 3.23
N ARG A 359 -30.04 3.40 2.67
CA ARG A 359 -29.35 3.75 1.42
C ARG A 359 -28.10 4.57 1.73
N MET A 360 -26.94 4.15 1.21
CA MET A 360 -25.66 4.82 1.51
C MET A 360 -25.46 6.11 0.71
N GLN A 361 -25.94 6.19 -0.54
CA GLN A 361 -25.73 7.37 -1.38
C GLN A 361 -26.32 8.67 -0.77
N PRO A 362 -27.54 8.68 -0.21
CA PRO A 362 -28.04 9.84 0.51
C PRO A 362 -27.23 10.19 1.78
N VAL A 363 -26.63 9.21 2.45
CA VAL A 363 -25.76 9.44 3.62
C VAL A 363 -24.48 10.15 3.19
N VAL A 364 -23.85 9.70 2.09
CA VAL A 364 -22.68 10.35 1.49
C VAL A 364 -23.02 11.79 1.10
N ALA A 365 -24.13 11.99 0.39
CA ALA A 365 -24.59 13.33 0.00
C ALA A 365 -24.84 14.23 1.23
N SER A 366 -25.50 13.73 2.27
CA SER A 366 -25.77 14.49 3.50
C SER A 366 -24.48 14.88 4.24
N ALA A 367 -23.53 13.94 4.34
CA ALA A 367 -22.29 14.12 5.07
C ALA A 367 -21.31 15.07 4.35
N LEU A 368 -21.24 15.02 3.02
CA LEU A 368 -20.20 15.62 2.19
C LEU A 368 -20.71 16.62 1.14
N ALA A 369 -21.96 17.10 1.26
CA ALA A 369 -22.62 17.99 0.29
C ALA A 369 -21.78 19.19 -0.17
N ASP A 370 -20.93 19.73 0.72
CA ASP A 370 -20.11 20.92 0.51
C ASP A 370 -18.79 20.64 -0.21
N VAL A 371 -18.37 19.37 -0.32
CA VAL A 371 -17.08 18.97 -0.93
C VAL A 371 -17.22 18.04 -2.13
N LEU A 372 -18.37 17.39 -2.31
CA LEU A 372 -18.66 16.60 -3.50
C LEU A 372 -18.73 17.49 -4.75
N PRO A 373 -18.39 16.94 -5.94
CA PRO A 373 -18.36 17.70 -7.20
C PRO A 373 -19.72 18.20 -7.69
#